data_AF-A0A370QFL5-F1
#
_entry.id   AF-A0A370QFL5-F1
#
_cell.length_a   1.000
_cell.length_b   1.000
_cell.length_c   1.000
_cell.angle_alpha   90.00
_cell.angle_beta   90.00
_cell.angle_gamma   90.00
#
_symmetry.space_group_name_H-M   'P 1'
#
loop_
_entity.id
_entity.type
_entity.pdbx_description
1 polymer ?
#
loop_
_entity_poly.entity_id
_entity_poly.type
_entity_poly.pdbx_seq_one_letter_code
_entity_poly.pdbx_strand_id
1 'polypeptide(L)'
;METNSLKIMKTLSKLNACLLGLLTLVLLTACEEPQDPQPPNTDPPEQIISVGQAKEMFDSYSDRRVPIIKRFEEMEDTTQAFNPTRFGEYDYQTVKQYMDFIESEAALADVEIGGLRFYLTNYPASSTFSDGTEVQYPRQNSFVLVPTTAVNGVQKGFITRTTPDGGRTIVLIEDLVQEQQQNFRQQNGAKDTGLNTKGSDKGQLVTIVGAKPRLLFINPLSGAPAVMQEGGDDVSLLLNESNLRPPPPNPDTDFD
;
A
#
# COMPACT_ATOMS: atom_id res chain seq x y z
N MET A 1 -15.65 -70.61 -42.27
CA MET A 1 -15.45 -69.15 -42.25
C MET A 1 -16.40 -68.56 -41.20
N GLU A 2 -16.29 -68.97 -39.92
CA GLU A 2 -17.35 -68.69 -38.93
C GLU A 2 -16.86 -68.53 -37.47
N THR A 3 -15.55 -68.63 -37.23
CA THR A 3 -15.00 -68.63 -35.86
C THR A 3 -14.41 -67.28 -35.43
N ASN A 4 -14.26 -66.32 -36.35
CA ASN A 4 -13.67 -65.00 -36.05
C ASN A 4 -14.71 -63.94 -35.62
N SER A 5 -15.95 -63.98 -36.12
CA SER A 5 -16.97 -62.98 -35.74
C SER A 5 -17.41 -63.09 -34.27
N LEU A 6 -17.43 -64.29 -33.69
CA LEU A 6 -17.92 -64.50 -32.33
C LEU A 6 -16.92 -64.02 -31.25
N LYS A 7 -15.62 -63.97 -31.55
CA LYS A 7 -14.60 -63.41 -30.65
C LYS A 7 -14.66 -61.89 -30.62
N ILE A 8 -14.86 -61.24 -31.77
CA ILE A 8 -14.88 -59.78 -31.91
C ILE A 8 -16.08 -59.16 -31.17
N MET A 9 -17.27 -59.80 -31.22
CA MET A 9 -18.47 -59.34 -30.51
C MET A 9 -18.35 -59.39 -28.98
N LYS A 10 -17.63 -60.39 -28.44
CA LYS A 10 -17.39 -60.53 -26.98
C LYS A 10 -16.33 -59.55 -26.46
N THR A 11 -15.37 -59.13 -27.30
CA THR A 11 -14.42 -58.07 -26.95
C THR A 11 -15.05 -56.68 -27.07
N LEU A 12 -15.96 -56.46 -28.02
CA LEU A 12 -16.71 -55.21 -28.15
C LEU A 12 -17.69 -54.99 -26.99
N SER A 13 -18.37 -56.04 -26.51
CA SER A 13 -19.29 -55.92 -25.36
C SER A 13 -18.55 -55.70 -24.04
N LYS A 14 -17.35 -56.25 -23.87
CA LYS A 14 -16.48 -56.02 -22.71
C LYS A 14 -15.86 -54.61 -22.72
N LEU A 15 -15.54 -54.07 -23.90
CA LEU A 15 -15.04 -52.71 -24.06
C LEU A 15 -16.12 -51.67 -23.73
N ASN A 16 -17.35 -51.89 -24.18
CA ASN A 16 -18.49 -51.04 -23.84
C ASN A 16 -18.85 -51.10 -22.35
N ALA A 17 -18.72 -52.26 -21.70
CA ALA A 17 -18.95 -52.38 -20.26
C ALA A 17 -17.88 -51.65 -19.43
N CYS A 18 -16.61 -51.65 -19.86
CA CYS A 18 -15.55 -50.86 -19.23
C CYS A 18 -15.73 -49.35 -19.43
N LEU A 19 -16.12 -48.92 -20.64
CA LEU A 19 -16.33 -47.50 -20.94
C LEU A 19 -17.52 -46.92 -20.16
N LEU A 20 -18.60 -47.70 -20.00
CA LEU A 20 -19.77 -47.30 -19.22
C LEU A 20 -19.46 -47.25 -17.71
N GLY A 21 -18.63 -48.17 -17.21
CA GLY A 21 -18.18 -48.17 -15.80
C GLY A 21 -17.22 -47.02 -15.47
N LEU A 22 -16.37 -46.61 -16.43
CA LEU A 22 -15.48 -45.45 -16.26
C LEU A 22 -16.27 -44.13 -16.30
N LEU A 23 -17.30 -44.04 -17.15
CA LEU A 23 -18.17 -42.86 -17.25
C LEU A 23 -19.04 -42.67 -15.99
N THR A 24 -19.49 -43.75 -15.35
CA THR A 24 -20.23 -43.66 -14.08
C THR A 24 -19.33 -43.29 -12.90
N LEU A 25 -18.03 -43.61 -12.94
CA LEU A 25 -17.08 -43.22 -11.90
C LEU A 25 -16.73 -41.72 -11.96
N VAL A 26 -16.64 -41.14 -13.16
CA VAL A 26 -16.41 -39.69 -13.36
C VAL A 26 -17.63 -38.85 -12.94
N LEU A 27 -18.84 -39.38 -13.08
CA LEU A 27 -20.07 -38.70 -12.65
C LEU A 27 -20.23 -38.65 -11.12
N LEU A 28 -19.63 -39.60 -10.38
CA LEU A 28 -19.69 -39.62 -8.91
C LEU A 28 -18.63 -38.72 -8.24
N THR A 29 -17.59 -38.30 -8.97
CA THR A 29 -16.59 -37.33 -8.48
C THR A 29 -16.89 -35.88 -8.86
N ALA A 30 -17.98 -35.62 -9.57
CA ALA A 30 -18.39 -34.27 -10.00
C ALA A 30 -19.36 -33.57 -9.04
N CYS A 31 -19.73 -34.22 -7.93
CA CYS A 31 -20.47 -33.61 -6.83
C CYS A 31 -19.49 -33.21 -5.72
N GLU A 32 -18.62 -32.25 -6.00
CA GLU A 32 -18.08 -31.42 -4.93
C GLU A 32 -19.22 -30.45 -4.59
N GLU A 33 -19.90 -30.70 -3.48
CA GLU A 33 -20.92 -29.81 -2.95
C GLU A 33 -20.25 -28.43 -2.78
N PRO A 34 -20.79 -27.35 -3.40
CA PRO A 34 -20.22 -26.03 -3.19
C PRO A 34 -20.16 -25.81 -1.69
N GLN A 35 -18.96 -25.62 -1.14
CA GLN A 35 -18.84 -25.17 0.23
C GLN A 35 -19.62 -23.85 0.30
N ASP A 36 -20.78 -23.89 0.96
CA ASP A 36 -21.53 -22.68 1.24
C ASP A 36 -20.55 -21.70 1.91
N PRO A 37 -20.41 -20.46 1.38
CA PRO A 37 -19.54 -19.47 1.98
C PRO A 37 -19.91 -19.39 3.47
N GLN A 38 -18.92 -19.53 4.35
CA GLN A 38 -19.18 -19.34 5.78
C GLN A 38 -19.89 -17.99 5.95
N PRO A 39 -20.97 -17.93 6.75
CA PRO A 39 -21.66 -16.67 6.97
C PRO A 39 -20.65 -15.64 7.47
N PRO A 40 -20.70 -14.40 6.95
CA PRO A 40 -19.74 -13.37 7.33
C PRO A 40 -19.75 -13.22 8.85
N ASN A 41 -18.57 -13.12 9.47
CA ASN A 41 -18.47 -12.88 10.89
C ASN A 41 -19.12 -11.52 11.21
N THR A 42 -20.27 -11.54 11.89
CA THR A 42 -21.02 -10.34 12.28
C THR A 42 -20.68 -9.85 13.68
N ASP A 43 -19.78 -10.54 14.39
CA ASP A 43 -19.40 -10.12 15.72
C ASP A 43 -18.60 -8.81 15.65
N PRO A 44 -18.89 -7.85 16.54
CA PRO A 44 -18.17 -6.59 16.57
C PRO A 44 -16.67 -6.85 16.88
N PRO A 45 -15.74 -6.17 16.17
CA PRO A 45 -14.33 -6.22 16.52
C PRO A 45 -14.08 -5.82 17.98
N GLU A 46 -13.19 -6.53 18.66
CA GLU A 46 -12.82 -6.26 20.07
C GLU A 46 -12.22 -4.86 20.27
N GLN A 47 -11.72 -4.25 19.20
CA GLN A 47 -11.10 -2.92 19.18
C GLN A 47 -12.12 -1.77 19.22
N ILE A 48 -13.42 -2.04 19.18
CA ILE A 48 -14.45 -1.00 19.30
C ILE A 48 -14.39 -0.40 20.71
N ILE A 49 -14.22 0.93 20.78
CA ILE A 49 -14.22 1.70 22.02
C ILE A 49 -15.53 2.46 22.21
N SER A 50 -15.81 2.87 23.45
CA SER A 50 -16.95 3.73 23.74
C SER A 50 -16.76 5.16 23.22
N VAL A 51 -17.87 5.86 22.95
CA VAL A 51 -17.86 7.28 22.57
C VAL A 51 -17.18 8.14 23.63
N GLY A 52 -17.36 7.84 24.92
CA GLY A 52 -16.69 8.55 26.02
C GLY A 52 -15.17 8.43 25.98
N GLN A 53 -14.64 7.22 25.71
CA GLN A 53 -13.20 7.02 25.53
C GLN A 53 -12.68 7.76 24.29
N ALA A 54 -13.40 7.71 23.17
CA ALA A 54 -13.04 8.43 21.96
C ALA A 54 -12.97 9.95 22.20
N LYS A 55 -13.94 10.52 22.93
CA LYS A 55 -13.94 11.92 23.33
C LYS A 55 -12.75 12.27 24.23
N GLU A 56 -12.44 11.46 25.23
CA GLU A 56 -11.28 11.71 26.12
C GLU A 56 -9.96 11.74 25.33
N MET A 57 -9.82 10.84 24.34
CA MET A 57 -8.67 10.83 23.43
C MET A 57 -8.62 12.09 22.55
N PHE A 58 -9.77 12.51 22.02
CA PHE A 58 -9.90 13.72 21.21
C PHE A 58 -9.54 14.99 22.00
N ASP A 59 -10.10 15.14 23.20
CA ASP A 59 -9.84 16.28 24.10
C ASP A 59 -8.36 16.29 24.52
N SER A 60 -7.77 15.13 24.82
CA SER A 60 -6.33 15.01 25.11
C SER A 60 -5.45 15.46 23.94
N TYR A 61 -5.86 15.19 22.69
CA TYR A 61 -5.16 15.69 21.51
C TYR A 61 -5.31 17.21 21.36
N SER A 62 -6.53 17.73 21.59
CA SER A 62 -6.80 19.18 21.60
C SER A 62 -5.88 19.91 22.56
N ASP A 63 -5.77 19.43 23.80
CA ASP A 63 -5.00 20.14 24.82
C ASP A 63 -3.50 20.01 24.64
N ARG A 64 -3.03 18.83 24.19
CA ARG A 64 -1.60 18.49 24.21
C ARG A 64 -0.88 18.67 22.88
N ARG A 65 -1.58 18.58 21.75
CA ARG A 65 -0.96 18.58 20.41
C ARG A 65 -1.29 19.83 19.62
N VAL A 66 -2.55 20.24 19.59
CA VAL A 66 -3.00 21.36 18.74
C VAL A 66 -2.24 22.67 19.03
N PRO A 67 -2.07 23.14 20.28
CA PRO A 67 -1.35 24.39 20.53
C PRO A 67 0.11 24.35 20.09
N ILE A 68 0.76 23.19 20.21
CA ILE A 68 2.18 23.02 19.83
C ILE A 68 2.32 23.07 18.31
N ILE A 69 1.49 22.30 17.59
CA ILE A 69 1.51 22.26 16.12
C ILE A 69 1.18 23.64 15.59
N LYS A 70 0.07 24.25 16.05
CA LYS A 70 -0.36 25.58 15.62
C LYS A 70 0.74 26.61 15.81
N ARG A 71 1.34 26.68 17.01
CA ARG A 71 2.41 27.63 17.30
C ARG A 71 3.62 27.41 16.40
N PHE A 72 4.06 26.17 16.21
CA PHE A 72 5.19 25.86 15.34
C PHE A 72 4.93 26.33 13.92
N GLU A 73 3.77 25.97 13.40
CA GLU A 73 3.35 26.28 12.05
C GLU A 73 3.18 27.80 11.81
N GLU A 74 2.57 28.54 12.74
CA GLU A 74 2.45 30.00 12.64
C GLU A 74 3.79 30.74 12.82
N MET A 75 4.80 30.12 13.43
CA MET A 75 6.17 30.68 13.46
C MET A 75 6.89 30.53 12.12
N GLU A 76 6.67 29.42 11.41
CA GLU A 76 7.25 29.18 10.08
C GLU A 76 6.61 30.06 9.00
N ASP A 77 5.33 30.42 9.17
CA ASP A 77 4.59 31.30 8.27
C ASP A 77 3.62 32.18 9.05
N THR A 78 4.01 33.44 9.23
CA THR A 78 3.25 34.44 9.98
C THR A 78 2.16 35.12 9.13
N THR A 79 1.99 34.73 7.86
CA THR A 79 1.07 35.43 6.94
C THR A 79 -0.37 34.91 7.01
N GLN A 80 -0.56 33.71 7.54
CA GLN A 80 -1.84 33.04 7.65
C GLN A 80 -2.00 32.32 8.99
N ALA A 81 -3.23 32.30 9.51
CA ALA A 81 -3.55 31.50 10.69
C ALA A 81 -3.47 30.01 10.32
N PHE A 82 -2.92 29.20 11.24
CA PHE A 82 -2.81 27.76 11.02
C PHE A 82 -3.80 26.99 11.89
N ASN A 83 -4.53 26.07 11.26
CA ASN A 83 -5.44 25.15 11.94
C ASN A 83 -4.93 23.72 11.72
N PRO A 84 -4.45 23.04 12.77
CA PRO A 84 -3.97 21.66 12.64
C PRO A 84 -5.06 20.69 12.18
N THR A 85 -4.70 19.76 11.30
CA THR A 85 -5.57 18.64 10.91
C THR A 85 -6.10 17.89 12.14
N ARG A 86 -7.41 17.63 12.16
CA ARG A 86 -8.09 16.86 13.22
C ARG A 86 -8.52 15.47 12.77
N PHE A 87 -8.94 15.34 11.51
CA PHE A 87 -9.31 14.09 10.88
C PHE A 87 -9.02 14.15 9.37
N GLY A 88 -8.92 12.98 8.75
CA GLY A 88 -9.00 12.84 7.31
C GLY A 88 -10.14 11.89 6.99
N GLU A 89 -10.91 12.22 5.96
CA GLU A 89 -12.15 11.52 5.62
C GLU A 89 -12.06 10.93 4.22
N TYR A 90 -12.50 9.68 4.07
CA TYR A 90 -12.84 9.09 2.78
C TYR A 90 -14.33 8.81 2.76
N ASP A 91 -14.93 8.92 1.57
CA ASP A 91 -16.24 8.33 1.41
C ASP A 91 -16.16 6.80 1.51
N TYR A 92 -17.23 6.20 2.00
CA TYR A 92 -17.29 4.77 2.25
C TYR A 92 -17.05 3.93 0.98
N GLN A 93 -17.45 4.43 -0.20
CA GLN A 93 -17.26 3.68 -1.44
C GLN A 93 -15.80 3.63 -1.85
N THR A 94 -15.06 4.73 -1.69
CA THR A 94 -13.62 4.78 -1.95
C THR A 94 -12.86 3.78 -1.07
N VAL A 95 -13.20 3.69 0.22
CA VAL A 95 -12.55 2.71 1.12
C VAL A 95 -12.85 1.29 0.68
N LYS A 96 -14.11 0.97 0.34
CA LYS A 96 -14.47 -0.37 -0.17
C LYS A 96 -13.73 -0.73 -1.45
N GLN A 97 -13.75 0.18 -2.43
CA GLN A 97 -13.03 -0.01 -3.69
C GLN A 97 -11.54 -0.22 -3.45
N TYR A 98 -10.95 0.51 -2.50
CA TYR A 98 -9.55 0.33 -2.13
C TYR A 98 -9.28 -1.07 -1.55
N MET A 99 -10.15 -1.58 -0.67
CA MET A 99 -10.03 -2.96 -0.14
C MET A 99 -10.11 -3.98 -1.28
N ASP A 100 -11.11 -3.87 -2.15
CA ASP A 100 -11.27 -4.77 -3.30
C ASP A 100 -10.04 -4.72 -4.22
N PHE A 101 -9.47 -3.53 -4.44
CA PHE A 101 -8.29 -3.33 -5.27
C PHE A 101 -7.05 -4.00 -4.68
N ILE A 102 -6.74 -3.77 -3.40
CA ILE A 102 -5.55 -4.38 -2.78
C ILE A 102 -5.69 -5.90 -2.67
N GLU A 103 -6.91 -6.42 -2.45
CA GLU A 103 -7.19 -7.85 -2.47
C GLU A 103 -6.95 -8.46 -3.86
N SER A 104 -7.37 -7.76 -4.92
CA SER A 104 -7.15 -8.23 -6.30
C SER A 104 -5.66 -8.27 -6.66
N GLU A 105 -4.89 -7.25 -6.27
CA GLU A 105 -3.46 -7.19 -6.53
C GLU A 105 -2.69 -8.22 -5.70
N ALA A 106 -3.11 -8.47 -4.45
CA ALA A 106 -2.54 -9.51 -3.60
C ALA A 106 -2.82 -10.92 -4.16
N ALA A 107 -4.03 -11.18 -4.66
CA ALA A 107 -4.38 -12.45 -5.29
C ALA A 107 -3.56 -12.72 -6.56
N LEU A 108 -3.32 -11.69 -7.39
CA LEU A 108 -2.45 -11.82 -8.57
C LEU A 108 -0.98 -12.08 -8.21
N ALA A 109 -0.55 -11.70 -7.01
CA ALA A 109 0.80 -11.89 -6.50
C ALA A 109 0.94 -13.14 -5.63
N ASP A 110 -0.13 -13.93 -5.45
CA ASP A 110 -0.18 -15.10 -4.59
C ASP A 110 0.26 -14.82 -3.14
N VAL A 111 -0.22 -13.71 -2.57
CA VAL A 111 0.07 -13.32 -1.18
C VAL A 111 -1.20 -12.99 -0.40
N GLU A 112 -1.14 -13.21 0.91
CA GLU A 112 -2.20 -12.83 1.85
C GLU A 112 -1.93 -11.44 2.43
N ILE A 113 -2.98 -10.64 2.56
CA ILE A 113 -2.93 -9.37 3.29
C ILE A 113 -3.07 -9.69 4.78
N GLY A 114 -1.99 -9.49 5.54
CA GLY A 114 -2.02 -9.67 6.99
C GLY A 114 -2.47 -8.43 7.77
N GLY A 115 -2.68 -7.29 7.10
CA GLY A 115 -3.29 -6.10 7.73
C GLY A 115 -2.99 -4.80 6.99
N LEU A 116 -3.54 -3.70 7.51
CA LEU A 116 -3.35 -2.34 7.00
C LEU A 116 -2.54 -1.50 7.98
N ARG A 117 -1.52 -0.83 7.47
CA ARG A 117 -0.68 0.10 8.22
C ARG A 117 -1.02 1.54 7.84
N PHE A 118 -1.17 2.38 8.85
CA PHE A 118 -1.44 3.80 8.70
C PHE A 118 -0.18 4.58 9.07
N TYR A 119 0.46 5.22 8.10
CA TYR A 119 1.58 6.13 8.36
C TYR A 119 1.05 7.55 8.54
N LEU A 120 1.38 8.19 9.64
CA LEU A 120 1.14 9.63 9.81
C LEU A 120 2.16 10.41 8.99
N THR A 121 1.68 11.31 8.13
CA THR A 121 2.50 12.08 7.19
C THR A 121 2.22 13.57 7.31
N ASN A 122 3.02 14.37 6.60
CA ASN A 122 2.83 15.81 6.49
C ASN A 122 3.04 16.23 5.04
N TYR A 123 2.12 17.03 4.52
CA TYR A 123 2.34 17.69 3.23
C TYR A 123 3.52 18.68 3.36
N PRO A 124 4.34 18.82 2.30
CA PRO A 124 5.47 19.74 2.35
C PRO A 124 4.99 21.20 2.43
N ALA A 125 5.86 22.07 2.92
CA ALA A 125 5.71 23.53 2.82
C ALA A 125 6.07 24.00 1.40
N SER A 126 5.34 23.53 0.39
CA SER A 126 5.54 23.82 -1.03
C SER A 126 4.19 23.75 -1.74
N SER A 127 4.06 24.44 -2.87
CA SER A 127 2.89 24.31 -3.76
C SER A 127 2.94 23.05 -4.61
N THR A 128 4.12 22.44 -4.77
CA THR A 128 4.31 21.21 -5.53
C THR A 128 5.22 20.22 -4.82
N PHE A 129 4.94 18.93 -5.04
CA PHE A 129 5.85 17.83 -4.78
C PHE A 129 7.03 17.89 -5.76
N SER A 130 8.07 17.11 -5.50
CA SER A 130 9.28 17.17 -6.32
C SER A 130 9.13 16.56 -7.72
N ASP A 131 8.07 15.79 -7.94
CA ASP A 131 7.67 15.26 -9.25
C ASP A 131 6.81 16.27 -10.04
N GLY A 132 6.48 17.42 -9.46
CA GLY A 132 5.66 18.46 -10.07
C GLY A 132 4.16 18.37 -9.73
N THR A 133 3.72 17.33 -9.03
CA THR A 133 2.32 17.19 -8.59
C THR A 133 1.95 18.31 -7.61
N GLU A 134 0.75 18.86 -7.70
CA GLU A 134 0.29 19.93 -6.82
C GLU A 134 0.07 19.43 -5.38
N VAL A 135 0.45 20.26 -4.41
CA VAL A 135 0.23 20.01 -2.99
C VAL A 135 -1.07 20.68 -2.59
N GLN A 136 -2.11 19.89 -2.37
CA GLN A 136 -3.45 20.41 -2.05
C GLN A 136 -3.52 21.07 -0.66
N TYR A 137 -2.84 20.50 0.33
CA TYR A 137 -2.92 20.93 1.73
C TYR A 137 -1.52 21.23 2.32
N PRO A 138 -0.81 22.27 1.85
CA PRO A 138 0.55 22.55 2.32
C PRO A 138 0.64 22.56 3.85
N ARG A 139 1.68 21.90 4.38
CA ARG A 139 2.01 21.80 5.81
C ARG A 139 1.02 21.03 6.68
N GLN A 140 -0.12 20.59 6.14
CA GLN A 140 -1.10 19.84 6.92
C GLN A 140 -0.66 18.39 7.16
N ASN A 141 -1.04 17.84 8.31
CA ASN A 141 -0.89 16.42 8.57
C ASN A 141 -1.87 15.62 7.71
N SER A 142 -1.43 14.45 7.25
CA SER A 142 -2.25 13.47 6.55
C SER A 142 -1.89 12.07 7.06
N PHE A 143 -2.45 11.04 6.44
CA PHE A 143 -2.04 9.67 6.65
C PHE A 143 -2.07 8.87 5.36
N VAL A 144 -1.23 7.84 5.29
CA VAL A 144 -1.13 6.94 4.15
C VAL A 144 -1.46 5.52 4.60
N LEU A 145 -2.41 4.88 3.90
CA LEU A 145 -2.74 3.47 4.09
C LEU A 145 -1.84 2.60 3.24
N VAL A 146 -1.33 1.52 3.84
CA VAL A 146 -0.39 0.60 3.22
C VAL A 146 -0.78 -0.84 3.57
N PRO A 147 -1.04 -1.72 2.59
CA PRO A 147 -1.28 -3.12 2.87
C PRO A 147 0.02 -3.78 3.33
N THR A 148 -0.11 -4.77 4.22
CA THR A 148 1.03 -5.53 4.74
C THR A 148 0.86 -7.01 4.46
N THR A 149 1.96 -7.70 4.21
CA THR A 149 2.01 -9.15 4.04
C THR A 149 3.12 -9.75 4.90
N ALA A 150 2.99 -11.03 5.23
CA ALA A 150 3.94 -11.75 6.06
C ALA A 150 5.16 -12.18 5.24
N VAL A 151 6.33 -11.64 5.55
CA VAL A 151 7.60 -12.10 4.97
C VAL A 151 8.50 -12.56 6.09
N ASN A 152 8.85 -13.85 6.08
CA ASN A 152 9.61 -14.50 7.16
C ASN A 152 8.98 -14.29 8.55
N GLY A 153 7.64 -14.31 8.62
CA GLY A 153 6.88 -14.12 9.87
C GLY A 153 6.78 -12.67 10.36
N VAL A 154 7.22 -11.68 9.57
CA VAL A 154 7.14 -10.26 9.91
C VAL A 154 6.21 -9.54 8.93
N GLN A 155 5.26 -8.75 9.46
CA GLN A 155 4.38 -7.92 8.64
C GLN A 155 5.13 -6.75 8.01
N LYS A 156 5.25 -6.75 6.68
CA LYS A 156 5.93 -5.72 5.91
C LYS A 156 4.99 -5.07 4.91
N GLY A 157 5.15 -3.75 4.71
CA GLY A 157 4.39 -3.02 3.70
C GLY A 157 4.87 -3.36 2.30
N PHE A 158 3.94 -3.58 1.38
CA PHE A 158 4.26 -3.99 0.01
C PHE A 158 3.47 -3.18 -1.02
N ILE A 159 4.02 -3.18 -2.23
CA ILE A 159 3.33 -2.86 -3.48
C ILE A 159 3.47 -4.06 -4.42
N THR A 160 2.84 -4.00 -5.59
CA THR A 160 2.97 -5.04 -6.62
C THR A 160 3.72 -4.51 -7.84
N ARG A 161 4.43 -5.40 -8.52
CA ARG A 161 5.10 -5.14 -9.79
C ARG A 161 4.56 -6.07 -10.86
N THR A 162 4.22 -5.51 -12.02
CA THR A 162 3.71 -6.28 -13.16
C THR A 162 4.80 -7.17 -13.74
N THR A 163 4.51 -8.46 -13.94
CA THR A 163 5.42 -9.37 -14.65
C THR A 163 5.18 -9.31 -16.16
N PRO A 164 6.16 -9.69 -17.00
CA PRO A 164 5.98 -9.72 -18.46
C PRO A 164 4.78 -10.57 -18.93
N ASP A 165 4.41 -11.57 -18.14
CA ASP A 165 3.29 -12.47 -18.41
C ASP A 165 1.94 -11.92 -17.91
N GLY A 166 1.91 -10.69 -17.39
CA GLY A 166 0.71 -10.01 -16.88
C GLY A 166 0.34 -10.33 -15.43
N GLY A 167 1.14 -11.15 -14.73
CA GLY A 167 0.97 -11.44 -13.31
C GLY A 167 1.49 -10.32 -12.40
N ARG A 168 1.53 -10.58 -11.09
CA ARG A 168 2.13 -9.67 -10.10
C ARG A 168 3.21 -10.36 -9.27
N THR A 169 4.17 -9.55 -8.83
CA THR A 169 5.15 -9.93 -7.81
C THR A 169 5.15 -8.89 -6.71
N ILE A 170 5.39 -9.28 -5.47
CA ILE A 170 5.50 -8.32 -4.38
C ILE A 170 6.81 -7.55 -4.46
N VAL A 171 6.75 -6.26 -4.14
CA VAL A 171 7.92 -5.41 -3.89
C VAL A 171 7.75 -4.79 -2.52
N LEU A 172 8.72 -5.01 -1.64
CA LEU A 172 8.69 -4.44 -0.30
C LEU A 172 9.02 -2.95 -0.37
N ILE A 173 8.21 -2.14 0.33
CA ILE A 173 8.39 -0.69 0.33
C ILE A 173 9.76 -0.30 0.91
N GLU A 174 10.26 -1.06 1.90
CA GLU A 174 11.57 -0.81 2.49
C GLU A 174 12.73 -1.02 1.49
N ASP A 175 12.60 -1.98 0.59
CA ASP A 175 13.61 -2.28 -0.42
C ASP A 175 13.58 -1.19 -1.51
N LEU A 176 12.38 -0.81 -1.95
CA LEU A 176 12.18 0.28 -2.91
C LEU A 176 12.80 1.60 -2.41
N VAL A 177 12.57 1.95 -1.14
CA VAL A 177 13.15 3.16 -0.54
C VAL A 177 14.68 3.08 -0.47
N GLN A 178 15.23 1.91 -0.13
CA GLN A 178 16.68 1.72 -0.08
C GLN A 178 17.32 1.83 -1.46
N GLU A 179 16.72 1.24 -2.49
CA GLU A 179 17.18 1.36 -3.89
C GLU A 179 17.20 2.81 -4.35
N GLN A 180 16.12 3.56 -4.11
CA GLN A 180 16.06 4.99 -4.43
C GLN A 180 17.20 5.76 -3.75
N GLN A 181 17.42 5.55 -2.45
CA GLN A 181 18.50 6.21 -1.71
C GLN A 181 19.90 5.88 -2.24
N GLN A 182 20.13 4.62 -2.63
CA GLN A 182 21.40 4.20 -3.21
C GLN A 182 21.63 4.84 -4.58
N ASN A 183 20.60 4.90 -5.43
CA ASN A 183 20.66 5.55 -6.74
C ASN A 183 20.98 7.05 -6.60
N PHE A 184 20.38 7.73 -5.62
CA PHE A 184 20.72 9.12 -5.31
C PHE A 184 22.17 9.31 -4.86
N ARG A 185 22.72 8.37 -4.08
CA ARG A 185 24.13 8.42 -3.66
C ARG A 185 25.08 8.20 -4.83
N GLN A 186 24.77 7.27 -5.73
CA GLN A 186 25.62 6.99 -6.89
C GLN A 186 25.59 8.13 -7.93
N GLN A 187 24.43 8.74 -8.18
CA GLN A 187 24.32 9.89 -9.08
C GLN A 187 25.04 11.14 -8.56
N ASN A 188 25.06 11.34 -7.24
CA ASN A 188 25.79 12.45 -6.62
C ASN A 188 27.27 12.16 -6.34
N GLY A 189 27.66 10.88 -6.26
CA GLY A 189 29.07 10.46 -6.18
C GLY A 189 29.84 10.58 -7.50
N ALA A 190 29.15 10.74 -8.63
CA ALA A 190 29.76 10.93 -9.95
C ALA A 190 30.05 12.41 -10.31
N LYS A 191 29.74 13.37 -9.42
CA LYS A 191 30.00 14.81 -9.61
C LYS A 191 31.17 15.34 -8.78
N ASP A 192 32.06 14.48 -8.30
CA ASP A 192 33.29 14.91 -7.64
C ASP A 192 34.52 14.46 -8.44
N THR A 193 34.64 14.94 -9.67
CA THR A 193 35.90 14.97 -10.40
C THR A 193 36.51 16.36 -10.33
N GLY A 194 37.20 16.60 -9.21
CA GLY A 194 38.42 17.37 -9.20
C GLY A 194 38.33 18.75 -8.59
N LEU A 195 38.69 18.85 -7.31
CA LEU A 195 39.59 19.91 -6.88
C LEU A 195 40.61 19.40 -5.86
N ASN A 196 41.86 19.74 -6.17
CA ASN A 196 43.09 19.33 -5.53
C ASN A 196 43.12 19.51 -4.01
N THR A 197 43.75 18.53 -3.38
CA THR A 197 44.30 18.55 -2.02
C THR A 197 45.09 19.82 -1.69
N LYS A 198 44.85 20.38 -0.50
CA LYS A 198 45.90 20.75 0.47
C LYS A 198 45.30 21.17 1.81
N GLY A 199 45.69 20.47 2.89
CA GLY A 199 45.92 21.13 4.18
C GLY A 199 45.10 20.63 5.37
N SER A 200 45.82 19.94 6.26
CA SER A 200 45.70 19.95 7.73
C SER A 200 44.58 19.14 8.39
N ASP A 201 45.02 18.07 9.05
CA ASP A 201 44.42 17.52 10.26
C ASP A 201 43.91 18.61 11.20
N LYS A 202 42.63 18.50 11.56
CA LYS A 202 42.11 18.57 12.93
C LYS A 202 40.64 18.16 12.89
N GLY A 203 40.28 17.19 13.74
CA GLY A 203 38.96 16.59 13.82
C GLY A 203 37.85 17.64 13.82
N GLN A 204 37.07 17.64 12.75
CA GLN A 204 35.85 18.42 12.64
C GLN A 204 34.72 17.45 12.37
N LEU A 205 33.81 17.39 13.34
CA LEU A 205 32.51 16.74 13.25
C LEU A 205 31.85 17.25 11.97
N VAL A 206 31.72 16.40 10.95
CA VAL A 206 30.98 16.74 9.74
C VAL A 206 29.50 16.75 10.14
N THR A 207 29.00 17.93 10.52
CA THR A 207 27.57 18.19 10.55
C THR A 207 27.09 18.13 9.10
N ILE A 208 26.49 16.99 8.72
CA ILE A 208 25.75 16.86 7.46
C ILE A 208 24.48 17.71 7.60
N VAL A 209 24.62 19.02 7.44
CA VAL A 209 23.50 19.93 7.24
C VAL A 209 23.11 19.81 5.76
N GLY A 210 21.94 19.25 5.46
CA GLY A 210 21.29 19.50 4.18
C GLY A 210 20.69 18.32 3.42
N ALA A 211 20.83 17.07 3.87
CA ALA A 211 20.10 15.96 3.25
C ALA A 211 18.80 15.73 4.02
N LYS A 212 17.73 16.46 3.67
CA LYS A 212 16.37 16.07 4.08
C LYS A 212 16.10 14.68 3.45
N PRO A 213 15.96 13.59 4.22
CA PRO A 213 15.53 12.32 3.63
C PRO A 213 14.11 12.54 3.10
N ARG A 214 13.97 12.56 1.78
CA ARG A 214 12.67 12.62 1.14
C ARG A 214 12.02 11.24 1.32
N LEU A 215 10.97 11.18 2.13
CA LEU A 215 10.19 9.97 2.37
C LEU A 215 9.30 9.69 1.14
N LEU A 216 9.25 8.40 0.76
CA LEU A 216 8.26 7.73 -0.08
C LEU A 216 7.72 8.54 -1.27
N PHE A 217 8.53 8.65 -2.33
CA PHE A 217 7.97 8.87 -3.67
C PHE A 217 7.53 7.52 -4.23
N ILE A 218 6.28 7.16 -3.97
CA ILE A 218 5.60 6.15 -4.77
C ILE A 218 4.70 6.94 -5.69
N ASN A 219 5.18 7.15 -6.91
CA ASN A 219 4.48 7.87 -7.96
C ASN A 219 3.33 6.98 -8.45
N PRO A 220 2.05 7.27 -8.14
CA PRO A 220 0.96 6.38 -8.52
C PRO A 220 0.52 6.58 -9.97
N LEU A 221 0.86 7.71 -10.61
CA LEU A 221 0.46 8.05 -11.97
C LEU A 221 1.33 9.18 -12.53
N SER A 222 2.31 8.87 -13.39
CA SER A 222 2.82 9.89 -14.32
C SER A 222 3.26 9.27 -15.65
N GLY A 223 2.49 9.56 -16.70
CA GLY A 223 2.85 9.30 -18.09
C GLY A 223 3.95 10.24 -18.63
N ALA A 224 5.12 10.26 -17.98
CA ALA A 224 6.35 10.85 -18.51
C ALA A 224 7.39 9.72 -18.65
N PRO A 225 8.26 9.73 -19.68
CA PRO A 225 8.96 8.55 -20.13
C PRO A 225 9.87 8.01 -19.02
N ALA A 226 9.47 6.88 -18.45
CA ALA A 226 10.26 6.14 -17.50
C ALA A 226 11.60 5.79 -18.15
N VAL A 227 12.69 6.08 -17.44
CA VAL A 227 13.96 5.38 -17.65
C VAL A 227 13.61 3.90 -17.53
N MET A 228 13.78 3.16 -18.62
CA MET A 228 13.43 1.74 -18.67
C MET A 228 14.25 1.00 -17.61
N GLN A 229 13.62 0.75 -16.46
CA GLN A 229 14.12 -0.18 -15.48
C GLN A 229 13.69 -1.56 -15.97
N GLU A 230 14.64 -2.47 -16.07
CA GLU A 230 14.46 -3.82 -16.61
C GLU A 230 13.64 -4.64 -15.60
N GLY A 231 12.31 -4.50 -15.65
CA GLY A 231 11.35 -5.07 -14.72
C GLY A 231 10.04 -4.29 -14.87
N GLY A 232 8.89 -4.97 -14.94
CA GLY A 232 7.63 -4.31 -15.33
C GLY A 232 7.16 -3.20 -14.38
N ASP A 233 6.02 -2.59 -14.71
CA ASP A 233 5.55 -1.38 -14.02
C ASP A 233 5.13 -1.65 -12.57
N ASP A 234 5.61 -0.79 -11.66
CA ASP A 234 5.21 -0.77 -10.25
C ASP A 234 3.79 -0.20 -10.10
N VAL A 235 2.95 -0.92 -9.38
CA VAL A 235 1.57 -0.56 -9.06
C VAL A 235 1.52 -0.10 -7.61
N SER A 236 1.29 1.19 -7.39
CA SER A 236 1.15 1.74 -6.04
C SER A 236 -0.10 1.20 -5.36
N LEU A 237 0.04 0.71 -4.12
CA LEU A 237 -1.07 0.30 -3.26
C LEU A 237 -1.34 1.31 -2.12
N LEU A 238 -0.79 2.52 -2.24
CA LEU A 238 -0.86 3.56 -1.21
C LEU A 238 -2.08 4.45 -1.42
N LEU A 239 -2.85 4.67 -0.36
CA LEU A 239 -3.98 5.61 -0.36
C LEU A 239 -3.70 6.77 0.61
N ASN A 240 -3.74 8.02 0.11
CA ASN A 240 -3.42 9.24 0.89
C ASN A 240 -4.44 10.38 0.74
N GLU A 241 -5.22 10.41 -0.35
CA GLU A 241 -6.09 11.55 -0.70
C GLU A 241 -7.40 11.56 0.11
N SER A 242 -7.26 11.57 1.45
CA SER A 242 -8.37 11.85 2.34
C SER A 242 -8.75 13.32 2.22
N ASN A 243 -10.04 13.63 2.22
CA ASN A 243 -10.50 15.01 2.32
C ASN A 243 -10.07 15.53 3.69
N LEU A 244 -9.00 16.33 3.71
CA LEU A 244 -8.58 17.01 4.93
C LEU A 244 -9.48 18.22 5.11
N ARG A 245 -10.39 18.12 6.09
CA ARG A 245 -11.11 19.31 6.54
C ARG A 245 -10.25 19.98 7.61
N PRO A 246 -9.72 21.20 7.37
CA PRO A 246 -9.28 22.01 8.50
C PRO A 246 -10.49 22.15 9.43
N PRO A 247 -10.31 22.02 10.76
CA PRO A 247 -11.44 22.09 11.68
C PRO A 247 -12.22 23.39 11.46
N PRO A 248 -13.56 23.35 11.54
CA PRO A 248 -14.35 24.57 11.56
C PRO A 248 -13.86 25.47 12.71
N PRO A 249 -14.03 26.79 12.61
CA PRO A 249 -13.43 27.73 13.57
C PRO A 249 -13.96 27.61 15.01
N ASN A 250 -14.87 26.67 15.29
CA ASN A 250 -15.50 26.51 16.59
C ASN A 250 -15.11 25.17 17.28
N PRO A 251 -14.21 25.21 18.27
CA PRO A 251 -13.68 24.01 18.93
C PRO A 251 -14.73 23.19 19.70
N ASP A 252 -15.86 23.80 20.06
CA ASP A 252 -16.92 23.14 20.85
C ASP A 252 -17.80 22.19 20.02
N THR A 253 -17.64 22.18 18.69
CA THR A 253 -18.39 21.31 17.76
C THR A 253 -17.48 20.38 16.95
N ASP A 254 -16.20 20.27 17.30
CA ASP A 254 -15.22 19.51 16.49
C ASP A 254 -15.29 17.99 16.70
N PHE A 255 -16.06 17.52 17.70
CA PHE A 255 -16.38 16.11 17.91
C PHE A 255 -17.89 15.96 17.75
N ASP A 256 -18.32 15.84 16.50
CA ASP A 256 -19.70 15.89 16.01
C ASP A 256 -20.28 14.52 15.62
#